data_AF-A0A9D0XMP1-F1
#
_entry.id   AF-A0A9D0XMP1-F1
#
_cell.length_a   1.000
_cell.length_b   1.000
_cell.length_c   1.000
_cell.angle_alpha   90.00
_cell.angle_beta   90.00
_cell.angle_gamma   90.00
#
_symmetry.space_group_name_H-M   'P 1'
#
loop_
_entity.id
_entity.type
_entity.pdbx_description
1 polymer ?
#
loop_
_entity_poly.entity_id
_entity_poly.type
_entity_poly.pdbx_seq_one_letter_code
_entity_poly.pdbx_strand_id
1 'polypeptide(L)'
;MPRRRPKVVVVKVRLYPGRDDDLIRWLARFDDRPYGAKSQAVKEALRRGIGSGPGQPASGPALDLAEIRAVVEAAVEQALARFEGQVSMAPAVSPEADEEVEALLDGLEASLVLEDEG
;
A
#
# COMPACT_ATOMS: atom_id res chain seq x y z
N MET A 1 -38.94 -30.07 -24.91
CA MET A 1 -38.05 -29.54 -23.86
C MET A 1 -38.62 -28.20 -23.37
N PRO A 2 -39.27 -28.11 -22.20
CA PRO A 2 -39.83 -26.86 -21.71
C PRO A 2 -38.70 -25.89 -21.29
N ARG A 3 -38.65 -24.71 -21.92
CA ARG A 3 -37.71 -23.63 -21.57
C ARG A 3 -38.07 -23.07 -20.19
N ARG A 4 -37.19 -23.25 -19.20
CA ARG A 4 -37.33 -22.65 -17.86
C ARG A 4 -37.42 -21.13 -18.01
N ARG A 5 -38.48 -20.53 -17.45
CA ARG A 5 -38.63 -19.07 -17.41
C ARG A 5 -37.56 -18.47 -16.48
N PRO A 6 -36.96 -17.33 -16.84
CA PRO A 6 -35.96 -16.68 -15.99
C PRO A 6 -36.62 -16.24 -14.66
N LYS A 7 -36.11 -16.75 -13.54
CA LYS A 7 -36.54 -16.34 -12.20
C LYS A 7 -35.78 -15.06 -11.83
N VAL A 8 -36.50 -13.98 -11.58
CA VAL A 8 -35.92 -12.74 -11.06
C VAL A 8 -35.64 -12.93 -9.57
N VAL A 9 -34.39 -12.71 -9.17
CA VAL A 9 -33.94 -12.79 -7.77
C VAL A 9 -33.46 -11.41 -7.34
N VAL A 10 -33.94 -10.94 -6.19
CA VAL A 10 -33.52 -9.68 -5.57
C VAL A 10 -32.59 -10.01 -4.40
N VAL A 11 -31.38 -9.45 -4.43
CA VAL A 11 -30.39 -9.58 -3.36
C VAL A 11 -30.22 -8.22 -2.70
N LYS A 12 -30.33 -8.18 -1.37
CA LYS A 12 -30.09 -6.96 -0.57
C LYS A 12 -28.75 -7.12 0.13
N VAL A 13 -27.82 -6.21 -0.14
CA VAL A 13 -26.50 -6.16 0.51
C VAL A 13 -26.46 -4.94 1.41
N ARG A 14 -26.00 -5.10 2.65
CA ARG A 14 -25.76 -4.02 3.61
C ARG A 14 -24.26 -3.87 3.79
N LEU A 15 -23.78 -2.63 3.71
CA LEU A 15 -22.37 -2.27 3.93
C LEU A 15 -22.26 -1.37 5.16
N TYR A 16 -21.19 -1.52 5.91
CA TYR A 16 -20.95 -0.80 7.16
C TYR A 16 -19.73 0.12 7.03
N PRO A 17 -19.87 1.43 7.27
CA PRO A 17 -18.74 2.34 7.34
C PRO A 17 -17.71 1.89 8.38
N GLY A 18 -16.42 2.12 8.09
CA GLY A 18 -15.30 1.66 8.91
C GLY A 18 -14.90 0.20 8.68
N ARG A 19 -15.77 -0.62 8.06
CA ARG A 19 -15.48 -2.02 7.73
C ARG A 19 -15.41 -2.27 6.23
N ASP A 20 -16.33 -1.66 5.48
CA ASP A 20 -16.52 -1.90 4.05
C ASP A 20 -16.20 -0.63 3.22
N ASP A 21 -15.33 0.24 3.73
CA ASP A 21 -15.06 1.57 3.14
C ASP A 21 -14.48 1.49 1.72
N ASP A 22 -13.73 0.44 1.43
CA ASP A 22 -13.24 0.12 0.10
C ASP A 22 -14.39 -0.21 -0.87
N LEU A 23 -15.34 -1.05 -0.46
CA LEU A 23 -16.53 -1.40 -1.23
C LEU A 23 -17.49 -0.21 -1.40
N ILE A 24 -17.65 0.59 -0.35
CA ILE A 24 -18.46 1.81 -0.38
C ILE A 24 -17.85 2.82 -1.38
N ARG A 25 -16.54 3.07 -1.30
CA ARG A 25 -15.84 3.93 -2.28
C ARG A 25 -15.90 3.35 -3.69
N TRP A 26 -15.74 2.04 -3.84
CA TRP A 26 -15.85 1.36 -5.13
C TRP A 26 -17.24 1.57 -5.76
N LEU A 27 -18.32 1.41 -4.98
CA LEU A 27 -19.70 1.62 -5.43
C LEU A 27 -19.99 3.08 -5.81
N ALA A 28 -19.41 4.04 -5.08
CA ALA A 28 -19.61 5.46 -5.33
C ALA A 28 -19.16 5.90 -6.74
N ARG A 29 -18.15 5.22 -7.31
CA ARG A 29 -17.66 5.50 -8.69
C ARG A 29 -18.70 5.25 -9.79
N PHE A 30 -19.83 4.63 -9.46
CA PHE A 30 -20.90 4.32 -10.39
C PHE A 30 -22.14 5.21 -10.19
N ASP A 31 -22.14 6.14 -9.24
CA ASP A 31 -23.33 6.96 -8.95
C ASP A 31 -23.64 7.96 -10.09
N ASP A 32 -22.62 8.40 -10.83
CA ASP A 32 -22.76 9.27 -12.01
C ASP A 32 -22.91 8.52 -13.34
N ARG A 33 -23.11 7.19 -13.28
CA ARG A 33 -23.18 6.33 -14.48
C ARG A 33 -24.64 6.10 -14.91
N PRO A 34 -24.87 5.75 -16.19
CA PRO A 34 -26.21 5.43 -16.68
C PRO A 34 -26.89 4.32 -15.88
N TYR A 35 -28.21 4.40 -15.82
CA TYR A 35 -29.07 3.49 -15.05
C TYR A 35 -28.72 2.02 -15.33
N GLY A 36 -28.45 1.27 -14.26
CA GLY A 36 -28.11 -0.16 -14.33
C GLY A 36 -26.61 -0.48 -14.39
N ALA A 37 -25.71 0.48 -14.62
CA ALA A 37 -24.26 0.26 -14.62
C ALA A 37 -23.76 -0.30 -13.27
N LYS A 38 -24.22 0.30 -12.16
CA LYS A 38 -23.92 -0.17 -10.79
C LYS A 38 -24.38 -1.61 -10.56
N SER A 39 -25.59 -1.95 -11.00
CA SER A 39 -26.13 -3.31 -10.88
C SER A 39 -25.39 -4.33 -11.75
N GLN A 40 -24.92 -3.95 -12.93
CA GLN A 40 -24.09 -4.82 -13.78
C GLN A 40 -22.71 -5.05 -13.16
N ALA A 41 -22.06 -3.99 -12.68
CA ALA A 41 -20.77 -4.08 -11.99
C ALA A 41 -20.86 -4.99 -10.75
N VAL A 42 -21.91 -4.86 -9.94
CA VAL A 42 -22.13 -5.73 -8.77
C VAL A 42 -22.36 -7.18 -9.20
N LYS A 43 -23.15 -7.43 -10.25
CA LYS A 43 -23.38 -8.79 -10.77
C LYS A 43 -22.09 -9.42 -11.30
N GLU A 44 -21.25 -8.65 -11.97
CA GLU A 44 -19.98 -9.12 -12.49
C GLU A 44 -18.99 -9.41 -11.36
N ALA A 45 -18.87 -8.52 -10.37
CA ALA A 45 -18.05 -8.73 -9.19
C ALA A 45 -18.48 -9.99 -8.43
N LEU A 46 -19.80 -10.16 -8.21
CA LEU A 46 -20.34 -11.36 -7.57
C LEU A 46 -20.09 -12.62 -8.39
N ARG A 47 -20.24 -12.54 -9.73
CA ARG A 47 -19.95 -13.67 -10.63
C ARG A 47 -18.48 -14.06 -10.57
N ARG A 48 -17.56 -13.09 -10.50
CA ARG A 48 -16.12 -13.32 -10.36
C ARG A 48 -15.81 -13.94 -8.99
N GLY A 49 -16.38 -13.41 -7.91
CA GLY A 49 -16.16 -13.91 -6.55
C GLY A 49 -16.75 -15.31 -6.29
N ILE A 50 -17.86 -15.67 -6.93
CA ILE A 50 -18.44 -17.03 -6.82
C ILE A 50 -17.72 -18.02 -7.77
N GLY A 51 -17.28 -17.55 -8.94
CA GLY A 51 -16.55 -18.37 -9.91
C GLY A 51 -15.14 -18.73 -9.45
N SER A 52 -14.48 -17.82 -8.72
CA SER A 52 -13.19 -18.07 -8.08
C SER A 52 -13.39 -18.81 -6.76
N GLY A 53 -13.40 -20.14 -6.80
CA GLY A 53 -13.23 -20.95 -5.59
C GLY A 53 -11.92 -20.62 -4.86
N PRO A 54 -11.76 -21.02 -3.58
CA PRO A 54 -10.51 -20.81 -2.85
C PRO A 54 -9.37 -21.50 -3.61
N GLY A 55 -8.52 -20.70 -4.25
CA GLY A 55 -7.37 -21.18 -5.04
C GLY A 55 -7.39 -20.86 -6.54
N GLN A 56 -8.40 -20.15 -7.08
CA GLN A 56 -8.35 -19.76 -8.49
C GLN A 56 -7.73 -18.35 -8.66
N PRO A 57 -6.60 -18.20 -9.38
CA PRO A 57 -6.01 -16.89 -9.61
C PRO A 57 -7.01 -16.02 -10.37
N ALA A 58 -7.17 -14.77 -9.93
CA ALA A 58 -8.04 -13.80 -10.56
C ALA A 58 -7.77 -13.78 -12.07
N SER A 59 -8.80 -13.99 -12.90
CA SER A 59 -8.71 -13.83 -14.36
C SER A 59 -8.58 -12.36 -14.76
N GLY A 60 -7.61 -11.64 -14.17
CA GLY A 60 -6.92 -10.54 -14.83
C GLY A 60 -5.80 -11.11 -15.70
N PRO A 61 -5.06 -10.28 -16.46
CA PRO A 61 -3.80 -10.75 -17.04
C PRO A 61 -2.99 -11.38 -15.90
N ALA A 62 -2.58 -12.64 -16.09
CA ALA A 62 -1.74 -13.32 -15.12
C ALA A 62 -0.46 -12.49 -14.99
N LEU A 63 -0.39 -11.67 -13.95
CA LEU A 63 0.81 -10.92 -13.63
C LEU A 63 1.85 -11.96 -13.30
N ASP A 64 2.87 -12.06 -14.14
CA ASP A 64 3.97 -12.96 -13.88
C ASP A 64 4.73 -12.43 -12.67
N LEU A 65 4.46 -13.03 -11.52
CA LEU A 65 5.07 -12.65 -10.25
C LEU A 65 6.58 -12.90 -10.28
N ALA A 66 7.07 -13.82 -11.12
CA ALA A 66 8.50 -14.05 -11.30
C ALA A 66 9.14 -12.88 -12.06
N GLU A 67 8.48 -12.37 -13.09
CA GLU A 67 8.93 -11.18 -13.82
C GLU A 67 8.93 -9.94 -12.93
N ILE A 68 7.85 -9.70 -12.18
CA ILE A 68 7.76 -8.58 -11.24
C ILE A 68 8.85 -8.69 -10.17
N ARG A 69 9.08 -9.89 -9.63
CA ARG A 69 10.14 -10.12 -8.65
C ARG A 69 11.51 -9.80 -9.21
N ALA A 70 11.82 -10.25 -10.43
CA ALA A 70 13.11 -9.99 -11.07
C ALA A 70 13.35 -8.49 -11.28
N VAL A 71 12.33 -7.73 -11.70
CA VAL A 71 12.42 -6.28 -11.87
C VAL A 71 12.64 -5.58 -10.52
N VAL A 72 11.92 -6.01 -9.48
CA VAL A 72 12.07 -5.43 -8.14
C VAL A 72 13.46 -5.74 -7.56
N GLU A 73 13.94 -6.98 -7.68
CA GLU A 73 15.28 -7.37 -7.22
C GLU A 73 16.36 -6.54 -7.91
N ALA A 74 16.30 -6.40 -9.24
CA ALA A 74 17.23 -5.56 -10.00
C ALA A 74 17.19 -4.08 -9.58
N ALA A 75 15.99 -3.54 -9.32
CA ALA A 75 15.84 -2.15 -8.86
C ALA A 75 16.41 -1.95 -7.44
N VAL A 76 16.24 -2.94 -6.56
CA VAL A 76 16.80 -2.91 -5.19
C VAL A 76 18.33 -3.02 -5.23
N GLU A 77 18.89 -3.91 -6.04
CA GLU A 77 20.35 -4.00 -6.24
C GLU A 77 20.92 -2.69 -6.78
N GLN A 78 20.26 -2.07 -7.75
CA GLN A 78 20.69 -0.78 -8.30
C GLN A 78 20.61 0.35 -7.27
N ALA A 79 19.56 0.38 -6.44
CA ALA A 79 19.41 1.35 -5.37
C ALA A 79 20.48 1.18 -4.28
N LEU A 80 20.80 -0.06 -3.91
CA LEU A 80 21.88 -0.38 -2.96
C LEU A 80 23.24 0.03 -3.51
N ALA A 81 23.57 -0.33 -4.75
CA ALA A 81 24.83 0.06 -5.39
C ALA A 81 24.98 1.59 -5.48
N ARG A 82 23.88 2.31 -5.75
CA ARG A 82 23.86 3.78 -5.72
C ARG A 82 24.10 4.32 -4.31
N PHE A 83 23.53 3.69 -3.29
CA PHE A 83 23.68 4.12 -1.90
C PHE A 83 25.11 3.89 -1.39
N GLU A 84 25.71 2.73 -1.69
CA GLU A 84 27.12 2.46 -1.38
C GLU A 84 28.06 3.46 -2.08
N GLY A 85 27.78 3.82 -3.33
CA GLY A 85 28.50 4.87 -4.05
C GLY A 85 28.33 6.28 -3.42
N GLN A 86 27.20 6.56 -2.79
CA GLN A 86 26.95 7.82 -2.07
C GLN A 86 27.61 7.87 -0.69
N VAL A 87 27.65 6.76 0.04
CA VAL A 87 28.32 6.67 1.36
C VAL A 87 29.84 6.79 1.21
N SER A 88 30.41 6.26 0.12
CA SER A 88 31.84 6.43 -0.19
C SER A 88 32.22 7.88 -0.57
N MET A 89 31.24 8.71 -0.92
CA MET A 89 31.43 10.13 -1.24
C MET A 89 31.06 11.08 -0.10
N ALA A 90 30.56 10.58 1.05
CA ALA A 90 30.43 11.41 2.22
C ALA A 90 31.85 11.80 2.68
N PRO A 91 32.16 13.10 2.86
CA PRO A 91 33.44 13.48 3.42
C PRO A 91 33.56 12.80 4.78
N ALA A 92 34.67 12.09 5.00
CA ALA A 92 35.01 11.57 6.31
C ALA A 92 34.88 12.72 7.31
N VAL A 93 34.07 12.52 8.35
CA VAL A 93 33.98 13.46 9.48
C VAL A 93 35.41 13.72 9.93
N SER A 94 35.89 14.96 9.76
CA SER A 94 37.23 15.34 10.18
C SER A 94 37.28 15.27 11.71
N PRO A 95 38.42 14.89 12.32
CA PRO A 95 38.54 14.80 13.78
C PRO A 95 38.16 16.11 14.51
N GLU A 96 38.30 17.26 13.85
CA GLU A 96 37.85 18.57 14.38
C GLU A 96 36.33 18.65 14.60
N ALA A 97 35.53 17.93 13.81
CA ALA A 97 34.07 17.94 13.96
C ALA A 97 33.61 17.09 15.15
N ASP A 98 34.34 16.04 15.51
CA ASP A 98 34.08 15.28 16.74
C ASP A 98 34.43 16.13 17.98
N GLU A 99 35.55 16.87 17.96
CA GLU A 99 35.92 17.77 19.07
C GLU A 99 34.88 18.88 19.29
N GLU A 100 34.28 19.43 18.23
CA GLU A 100 33.23 20.45 18.33
C GLU A 100 31.91 19.87 18.89
N VAL A 101 31.59 18.61 18.55
CA VAL A 101 30.41 17.92 19.09
C VAL A 101 30.58 17.59 20.57
N GLU A 102 31.75 17.10 20.97
CA GLU A 102 32.08 16.85 22.38
C GLU A 102 32.01 18.15 23.20
N ALA A 103 32.53 19.26 22.69
CA ALA A 103 32.44 20.56 23.35
C ALA A 103 31.00 21.09 23.50
N LEU A 104 30.13 20.81 22.51
CA LEU A 104 28.70 21.16 22.58
C LEU A 104 27.94 20.28 23.59
N LEU A 105 28.30 18.99 23.70
CA LEU A 105 27.72 18.06 24.66
C LEU A 105 28.14 18.41 26.11
N ASP A 106 29.41 18.72 26.34
CA ASP A 106 29.92 19.21 27.63
C ASP A 106 29.23 20.51 28.06
N GLY A 107 28.99 21.43 27.11
CA GLY A 107 28.26 22.67 27.37
C GLY A 107 26.78 22.43 27.73
N LEU A 108 26.15 21.42 27.14
CA LEU A 108 24.77 21.04 27.45
C LEU A 108 24.67 20.38 28.83
N GLU A 109 25.61 19.51 29.18
CA GLU A 109 25.70 18.88 30.51
C GLU A 109 25.89 19.94 31.60
N ALA A 110 26.79 20.90 31.40
CA ALA A 110 26.99 22.02 32.32
C ALA A 110 25.74 22.90 32.48
N SER A 111 24.95 23.08 31.42
CA SER A 111 23.70 23.84 31.46
C SER A 111 22.60 23.10 32.23
N LEU A 112 22.54 21.76 32.13
CA LEU A 112 21.52 20.93 32.80
C LEU A 112 21.79 20.76 34.30
N VAL A 113 23.06 20.83 34.74
CA VAL A 113 23.44 20.71 36.15
C VAL A 113 23.18 22.00 36.96
N LEU A 114 23.09 23.16 36.31
CA LEU A 114 22.83 24.45 36.98
C LEU A 114 21.34 24.72 37.28
N GLU A 115 20.41 23.84 36.90
CA GLU A 115 18.97 23.97 37.19
C GLU A 115 18.48 23.18 38.43
N ASP A 116 19.38 22.53 39.19
CA ASP A 116 19.04 21.74 40.40
C ASP A 116 19.67 22.31 41.71
N GLU A 117 19.65 23.63 41.91
CA GLU A 117 19.74 24.22 43.25
C GLU A 117 18.59 25.22 43.48
N GLY A 118 17.47 24.69 43.97
CA GLY A 118 16.39 25.42 44.63
C GLY A 118 16.22 24.96 46.07
#